data_AF-A0A9D8N837-F1
#
_entry.id   AF-A0A9D8N837-F1
#
_cell.length_a   1.000
_cell.length_b   1.000
_cell.length_c   1.000
_cell.angle_alpha   90.00
_cell.angle_beta   90.00
_cell.angle_gamma   90.00
#
_symmetry.space_group_name_H-M   'P 1'
#
loop_
_entity.id
_entity.type
_entity.pdbx_description
1 polymer ?
#
loop_
_entity_poly.entity_id
_entity_poly.type
_entity_poly.pdbx_seq_one_letter_code
_entity_poly.pdbx_strand_id
1 'polypeptide(L)' 'MKPKKKGKKLRITEADFMLANRRAARLVEIAEHGRPVSLRKMLHKSKKLYDRKRMKRFDGLE' A
#
# COMPACT_ATOMS: atom_id res chain seq x y z
N MET A 1 -4.79 -24.38 -0.09
CA MET A 1 -3.33 -24.64 0.00
C MET A 1 -2.63 -23.44 0.63
N LYS A 2 -1.77 -23.64 1.64
CA LYS A 2 -0.95 -22.54 2.20
C LYS A 2 0.28 -22.31 1.31
N PRO A 3 0.69 -21.06 1.03
CA PRO A 3 1.86 -20.80 0.21
C PRO A 3 3.13 -21.32 0.91
N LYS A 4 3.98 -22.06 0.19
CA LYS A 4 5.27 -22.53 0.73
C LYS A 4 6.18 -21.32 1.01
N LYS A 5 6.76 -21.29 2.21
CA LYS A 5 7.70 -20.25 2.64
C LYS A 5 8.96 -20.34 1.77
N LYS A 6 9.27 -19.27 1.03
CA LYS A 6 10.52 -19.21 0.26
C LYS A 6 11.71 -19.21 1.23
N GLY A 7 12.73 -20.02 0.92
CA GLY A 7 13.98 -20.08 1.69
C GLY A 7 14.68 -18.71 1.74
N LYS A 8 15.46 -18.49 2.81
CA LYS A 8 16.25 -17.27 2.97
C LYS A 8 17.32 -17.24 1.87
N LYS A 9 17.37 -16.18 1.08
CA LYS A 9 18.45 -15.94 0.13
C LYS A 9 19.63 -15.33 0.89
N LEU A 10 20.81 -15.90 0.73
CA LEU A 10 22.04 -15.43 1.41
C LEU A 10 22.81 -14.37 0.60
N ARG A 11 22.50 -14.21 -0.69
CA ARG A 11 23.12 -13.20 -1.56
C ARG A 11 22.14 -12.05 -1.80
N ILE A 12 22.65 -10.83 -1.63
CA ILE A 12 21.92 -9.59 -1.94
C ILE A 12 21.96 -9.39 -3.45
N THR A 13 20.79 -9.28 -4.06
CA THR A 13 20.67 -8.92 -5.48
C THR A 13 20.46 -7.41 -5.63
N GLU A 14 20.69 -6.88 -6.83
CA GLU A 14 20.38 -5.49 -7.15
C GLU A 14 18.91 -5.14 -6.85
N ALA A 15 18.00 -6.06 -7.15
CA ALA A 15 16.57 -5.89 -6.84
C ALA A 15 16.33 -5.74 -5.33
N ASP A 16 17.09 -6.47 -4.49
CA ASP A 16 16.98 -6.37 -3.04
C ASP A 16 17.48 -5.00 -2.54
N PHE A 17 18.58 -4.49 -3.11
CA PHE A 17 19.08 -3.14 -2.83
C PHE A 17 18.04 -2.07 -3.19
N MET A 18 17.47 -2.15 -4.39
CA MET A 18 16.44 -1.21 -4.83
C MET A 18 15.19 -1.28 -3.94
N LEU A 19 14.80 -2.48 -3.50
CA LEU A 19 13.68 -2.65 -2.58
C LEU A 19 13.97 -2.06 -1.19
N ALA A 20 15.20 -2.23 -0.68
CA ALA A 20 15.64 -1.66 0.58
C ALA A 20 15.58 -0.13 0.54
N ASN A 21 16.11 0.48 -0.52
CA ASN A 21 16.07 1.94 -0.70
C ASN A 21 14.65 2.48 -0.75
N ARG A 22 13.74 1.81 -1.48
CA ARG A 22 12.30 2.18 -1.51
C ARG A 22 11.65 2.10 -0.14
N ARG A 23 12.03 1.11 0.68
CA ARG A 23 11.52 0.98 2.05
C ARG A 23 12.08 2.07 2.95
N ALA A 24 13.37 2.36 2.85
CA ALA A 24 14.02 3.42 3.61
C ALA A 24 13.36 4.78 3.32
N ALA A 25 13.18 5.14 2.05
CA ALA A 25 12.49 6.38 1.65
C ALA A 25 11.07 6.46 2.24
N ARG A 26 10.31 5.36 2.20
CA ARG A 26 8.97 5.32 2.79
C ARG A 26 8.99 5.50 4.30
N LEU A 27 9.96 4.94 5.01
CA LEU A 27 10.07 5.10 6.46
C LEU A 27 10.39 6.54 6.84
N VAL A 28 11.24 7.21 6.06
CA VAL A 28 11.52 8.65 6.21
C VAL A 28 10.23 9.45 6.03
N GLU A 29 9.48 9.22 4.93
CA GLU A 29 8.20 9.89 4.70
C GLU A 29 7.18 9.64 5.83
N ILE A 30 7.10 8.41 6.36
CA ILE A 30 6.21 8.09 7.47
C ILE A 30 6.66 8.79 8.76
N ALA A 31 7.95 8.88 9.02
CA ALA A 31 8.47 9.57 10.20
C ALA A 31 8.15 11.07 10.14
N GLU A 32 8.26 11.69 8.97
CA GLU A 32 8.00 13.12 8.77
C GLU A 32 6.50 13.46 8.73
N HIS A 33 5.68 12.63 8.11
CA HIS A 33 4.28 12.96 7.81
C HIS A 33 3.24 12.07 8.49
N GLY A 34 3.67 11.04 9.24
CA GLY A 34 2.81 10.03 9.87
C GLY A 34 2.16 9.05 8.89
N ARG A 35 2.29 9.26 7.57
CA ARG A 35 1.74 8.41 6.51
C ARG A 35 2.53 8.60 5.21
N PRO A 36 2.60 7.58 4.33
CA PRO A 36 3.17 7.76 3.00
C PRO A 36 2.43 8.86 2.24
N VAL A 37 3.17 9.78 1.62
CA VAL A 37 2.58 10.90 0.89
C VAL A 37 2.07 10.38 -0.46
N SER A 38 0.77 10.11 -0.56
CA SER A 38 0.15 9.75 -1.83
C SER A 38 0.03 10.98 -2.71
N LEU A 39 0.97 11.17 -3.64
CA LEU A 39 0.87 12.19 -4.70
C LEU A 39 -0.42 12.02 -5.54
N ARG A 40 -0.92 10.78 -5.66
CA ARG A 40 -2.26 10.51 -6.20
C ARG A 40 -3.28 10.56 -5.07
N LYS A 41 -3.71 11.77 -4.69
CA LYS A 41 -5.08 11.94 -4.23
C LYS A 41 -5.93 11.77 -5.48
N MET A 42 -6.65 10.66 -5.62
CA MET A 42 -7.49 10.39 -6.80
C MET A 42 -8.54 11.52 -6.88
N LEU A 43 -8.24 12.57 -7.64
CA LEU A 43 -9.04 13.79 -7.79
C LEU A 43 -10.45 13.48 -8.32
N HIS A 44 -10.58 12.37 -9.05
CA HIS A 44 -11.84 11.87 -9.56
C HIS A 44 -11.99 10.39 -9.25
N LYS A 45 -12.77 10.04 -8.22
CA LYS A 45 -13.31 8.68 -8.10
C LYS A 45 -14.37 8.51 -9.18
N SER A 46 -14.22 7.51 -10.05
CA SER A 46 -15.28 7.16 -11.00
C SER A 46 -16.55 6.80 -10.21
N LYS A 47 -17.72 7.35 -10.55
CA LYS A 47 -19.03 6.90 -10.01
C LYS A 47 -19.38 5.50 -10.56
N LYS A 48 -18.51 4.51 -10.39
CA LYS A 48 -18.80 3.14 -10.77
C LYS A 48 -19.76 2.54 -9.74
N LEU A 49 -20.59 1.60 -10.22
CA LEU A 49 -21.55 0.84 -9.41
C LEU A 49 -20.94 0.25 -8.13
N TYR A 50 -19.66 -0.14 -8.19
CA TYR A 50 -18.90 -0.66 -7.07
C TYR A 50 -18.83 0.33 -5.88
N ASP A 51 -18.49 1.60 -6.14
CA ASP A 51 -18.34 2.61 -5.09
C ASP A 51 -19.69 3.02 -4.49
N ARG A 52 -20.77 3.05 -5.30
CA ARG A 52 -22.14 3.32 -4.82
C ARG A 52 -22.63 2.26 -3.83
N LYS A 53 -22.32 0.98 -4.07
CA LYS A 53 -22.67 -0.11 -3.14
C LYS A 53 -21.89 -0.03 -1.83
N ARG A 54 -20.69 0.58 -1.84
CA ARG A 54 -19.86 0.77 -0.64
C ARG A 54 -20.37 1.91 0.25
N MET A 55 -20.80 3.02 -0.36
CA MET A 55 -21.40 4.15 0.37
C MET A 55 -22.73 3.78 1.02
N LYS A 56 -23.57 2.98 0.34
CA LYS A 56 -24.84 2.48 0.89
C LYS A 56 -24.70 1.57 2.12
N ARG A 57 -23.50 1.02 2.38
CA ARG A 57 -23.25 0.21 3.60
C ARG A 57 -22.89 1.06 4.81
N PHE A 58 -22.67 2.36 4.65
CA PHE A 58 -22.29 3.26 5.74
C PHE A 58 -23.50 3.97 6.39
N ASP A 59 -24.71 3.75 5.86
CA ASP A 59 -25.94 4.23 6.48
C ASP A 59 -26.47 3.15 7.46
N GLY A 60 -26.03 3.22 8.71
CA GLY A 60 -26.73 2.59 9.84
C GLY A 60 -26.19 1.26 10.39
N LEU A 61 -25.02 1.28 11.03
CA LEU A 61 -24.74 0.41 12.16
C LEU A 61 -24.35 1.29 13.36
N GLU A 62 -25.27 1.40 14.31
CA GLU A 62 -24.95 1.68 15.72
C GLU A 62 -24.05 0.58 16.28
#